data_AF-A0A8H6TAY3-F1
#
_entry.id   AF-A0A8H6TAY3-F1
#
_cell.length_a   1.000
_cell.length_b   1.000
_cell.length_c   1.000
_cell.angle_alpha   90.00
_cell.angle_beta   90.00
_cell.angle_gamma   90.00
#
_symmetry.space_group_name_H-M   'P 1'
#
loop_
_entity.id
_entity.type
_entity.pdbx_description
1 polymer ?
#
loop_
_entity_poly.entity_id
_entity_poly.type
_entity_poly.pdbx_seq_one_letter_code
_entity_poly.pdbx_strand_id
1 'polypeptide(L)'
;MEATDSPASSPAKREHVSQICGSIFSKGGTIQRLPRSQEEFDDIVNATGVPHVFKLHDLTQLARLLDCRHALLIRRPPGWGLDLFASMVSAAFDQDYNLRDDPFKVLLGEELDSIPWNHHLHDFFVLDLDFSRLPAREDFRTEFQVYLEKKCQEMLYRYRLEKRVALPGIHEVSKDEPEEFISSLAYALQLLFSGPLLVIIRNFDSPTTNYPDGYEVLNPFLNRLQCEVKTELIGSLLLLSSWDDGSVYSCMGRPPLSLIKRRKPGLQPLDLPYTLDLTHDPVFQTAIGISRQEVNALDEAFGHLKPCDSTHILKMMDKHGTTSVFADILPRTHQCPPLDEDGGWLASEVDPLAELDRSREHEGTYPAQFVMKVFALKYGLASDHGSL
;
A
#
# COMPACT_ATOMS: atom_id res chain seq x y z
N MET A 1 10.49 57.97 -30.28
CA MET A 1 11.03 57.31 -29.08
C MET A 1 9.90 56.47 -28.53
N GLU A 2 9.89 55.20 -28.92
CA GLU A 2 8.87 54.22 -28.55
C GLU A 2 9.07 53.82 -27.09
N ALA A 3 7.96 53.82 -26.34
CA ALA A 3 7.88 53.27 -25.00
C ALA A 3 7.72 51.75 -25.11
N THR A 4 8.70 51.01 -24.61
CA THR A 4 8.62 49.56 -24.40
C THR A 4 8.00 49.28 -23.03
N ASP A 5 6.69 49.03 -23.01
CA ASP A 5 6.03 48.40 -21.87
C ASP A 5 6.44 46.92 -21.83
N SER A 6 7.21 46.55 -20.81
CA SER A 6 7.41 45.15 -20.42
C SER A 6 6.21 44.71 -19.59
N PRO A 7 5.47 43.65 -19.95
CA PRO A 7 4.46 43.12 -19.06
C PRO A 7 5.14 42.44 -17.89
N ALA A 8 4.83 42.93 -16.68
CA ALA A 8 5.17 42.28 -15.43
C ALA A 8 4.61 40.84 -15.46
N SER A 9 5.51 39.86 -15.45
CA SER A 9 5.16 38.47 -15.23
C SER A 9 4.55 38.36 -13.83
N SER A 10 3.22 38.21 -13.77
CA SER A 10 2.53 37.74 -12.58
C SER A 10 3.20 36.43 -12.12
N PRO A 11 3.53 36.29 -10.82
CA PRO A 11 4.15 35.05 -10.33
C PRO A 11 3.18 33.91 -10.61
N ALA A 12 3.62 32.90 -11.36
CA ALA A 12 2.86 31.69 -11.59
C ALA A 12 2.44 31.15 -10.21
N LYS A 13 1.15 31.20 -9.89
CA LYS A 13 0.61 30.54 -8.70
C LYS A 13 1.08 29.09 -8.79
N ARG A 14 1.96 28.68 -7.88
CA ARG A 14 2.29 27.26 -7.75
C ARG A 14 0.97 26.55 -7.49
N GLU A 15 0.55 25.73 -8.45
CA GLU A 15 -0.63 24.89 -8.29
C GLU A 15 -0.27 23.86 -7.21
N HIS A 16 -0.72 24.11 -5.99
CA HIS A 16 -0.56 23.18 -4.88
C HIS A 16 -1.67 22.13 -4.93
N VAL A 17 -1.42 20.99 -4.29
CA VAL A 17 -2.48 20.04 -3.94
C VAL A 17 -3.49 20.77 -3.06
N SER A 18 -4.78 20.58 -3.31
CA SER A 18 -5.85 21.17 -2.52
C SER A 18 -7.00 20.18 -2.37
N GLN A 19 -7.66 20.23 -1.21
CA GLN A 19 -8.89 19.49 -0.97
C GLN A 19 -10.01 20.07 -1.85
N ILE A 20 -10.69 19.21 -2.61
CA ILE A 20 -11.86 19.59 -3.41
C ILE A 20 -13.12 19.42 -2.55
N CYS A 21 -13.35 18.21 -2.05
CA CYS A 21 -14.46 17.87 -1.18
C CYS A 21 -14.19 16.56 -0.45
N GLY A 22 -14.57 16.45 0.82
CA GLY A 22 -14.37 15.23 1.61
C GLY A 22 -12.92 14.76 1.57
N SER A 23 -12.68 13.49 1.25
CA SER A 23 -11.34 12.90 1.10
C SER A 23 -10.71 13.10 -0.29
N ILE A 24 -11.29 13.93 -1.17
CA ILE A 24 -10.84 14.10 -2.55
C ILE A 24 -9.91 15.29 -2.68
N PHE A 25 -8.70 15.03 -3.17
CA PHE A 25 -7.68 16.03 -3.41
C PHE A 25 -7.28 16.06 -4.88
N SER A 26 -6.89 17.24 -5.37
CA SER A 26 -6.24 17.37 -6.68
C SER A 26 -5.35 18.59 -6.71
N LYS A 27 -4.26 18.49 -7.47
CA LYS A 27 -3.41 19.64 -7.77
C LYS A 27 -4.11 20.59 -8.74
N GLY A 28 -4.14 21.87 -8.38
CA GLY A 28 -4.86 22.90 -9.13
C GLY A 28 -6.36 23.01 -8.81
N GLY A 29 -6.88 22.20 -7.89
CA GLY A 29 -8.23 22.36 -7.32
C GLY A 29 -9.41 22.01 -8.23
N THR A 30 -9.16 21.51 -9.44
CA THR A 30 -10.21 21.08 -10.38
C THR A 30 -9.83 19.79 -11.06
N ILE A 31 -10.73 18.81 -11.13
CA ILE A 31 -10.47 17.54 -11.81
C ILE A 31 -10.59 17.69 -13.32
N GLN A 32 -9.60 17.18 -14.05
CA GLN A 32 -9.50 17.23 -15.50
C GLN A 32 -9.46 15.83 -16.14
N ARG A 33 -8.92 14.84 -15.43
CA ARG A 33 -8.84 13.45 -15.92
C ARG A 33 -8.86 12.45 -14.77
N LEU A 34 -9.08 11.18 -15.11
CA LEU A 34 -8.96 10.08 -14.17
C LEU A 34 -7.49 9.66 -13.97
N PRO A 35 -7.16 9.04 -12.82
CA PRO A 35 -5.90 8.33 -12.65
C PRO A 35 -5.78 7.15 -13.62
N ARG A 36 -4.56 6.94 -14.14
CA ARG A 36 -4.21 5.80 -14.99
C ARG A 36 -3.75 4.63 -14.12
N SER A 37 -3.81 3.41 -14.66
CA SER A 37 -3.49 2.18 -13.93
C SER A 37 -2.05 2.08 -13.43
N GLN A 38 -1.13 2.74 -14.12
CA GLN A 38 0.31 2.71 -13.84
C GLN A 38 0.79 3.92 -13.05
N GLU A 39 -0.10 4.87 -12.72
CA GLU A 39 0.28 6.05 -11.94
C GLU A 39 0.38 5.67 -10.46
N GLU A 40 1.53 5.97 -9.89
CA GLU A 40 1.82 5.82 -8.47
C GLU A 40 1.34 7.05 -7.68
N PHE A 41 1.43 7.00 -6.34
CA PHE A 41 0.95 8.08 -5.49
C PHE A 41 1.58 9.44 -5.87
N ASP A 42 2.90 9.48 -6.02
CA ASP A 42 3.63 10.69 -6.39
C ASP A 42 3.25 11.19 -7.78
N ASP A 43 2.96 10.31 -8.75
CA ASP A 43 2.49 10.70 -10.08
C ASP A 43 1.14 11.42 -9.99
N ILE A 44 0.22 10.89 -9.18
CA ILE A 44 -1.13 11.42 -9.03
C ILE A 44 -1.12 12.76 -8.31
N VAL A 45 -0.46 12.86 -7.15
CA VAL A 45 -0.48 14.10 -6.34
C VAL A 45 0.29 15.24 -7.02
N ASN A 46 1.28 14.92 -7.86
CA ASN A 46 2.03 15.92 -8.60
C ASN A 46 1.42 16.30 -9.96
N ALA A 47 0.44 15.53 -10.46
CA ALA A 47 -0.25 15.81 -11.72
C ALA A 47 -1.45 16.75 -11.53
N THR A 48 -1.47 17.85 -12.29
CA THR A 48 -2.60 18.80 -12.30
C THR A 48 -3.89 18.11 -12.74
N GLY A 49 -4.95 18.30 -11.96
CA GLY A 49 -6.30 17.85 -12.26
C GLY A 49 -6.53 16.34 -12.23
N VAL A 50 -5.66 15.59 -11.56
CA VAL A 50 -5.90 14.16 -11.27
C VAL A 50 -6.44 14.03 -9.84
N PRO A 51 -7.55 13.32 -9.61
CA PRO A 51 -8.08 13.14 -8.27
C PRO A 51 -7.32 12.06 -7.52
N HIS A 52 -7.06 12.33 -6.24
CA HIS A 52 -6.61 11.34 -5.26
C HIS A 52 -7.65 11.22 -4.15
N VAL A 53 -8.04 9.99 -3.83
CA VAL A 53 -8.90 9.67 -2.67
C VAL A 53 -7.98 9.39 -1.49
N PHE A 54 -7.80 10.36 -0.61
CA PHE A 54 -6.87 10.24 0.51
C PHE A 54 -7.46 9.43 1.67
N LYS A 55 -6.71 8.43 2.14
CA LYS A 55 -7.14 7.43 3.12
C LYS A 55 -6.60 7.72 4.53
N LEU A 56 -6.91 8.91 5.05
CA LEU A 56 -6.35 9.41 6.32
C LEU A 56 -6.56 8.44 7.49
N HIS A 57 -7.80 7.99 7.67
CA HIS A 57 -8.15 7.07 8.76
C HIS A 57 -7.37 5.76 8.65
N ASP A 58 -7.30 5.18 7.45
CA ASP A 58 -6.68 3.89 7.21
C ASP A 58 -5.15 3.95 7.34
N LEU A 59 -4.54 5.02 6.83
CA LEU A 59 -3.11 5.29 7.00
C LEU A 59 -2.76 5.47 8.48
N THR A 60 -3.65 6.10 9.25
CA THR A 60 -3.49 6.26 10.71
C THR A 60 -3.56 4.93 11.45
N GLN A 61 -4.45 4.04 11.05
CA GLN A 61 -4.50 2.71 11.64
C GLN A 61 -3.29 1.86 11.23
N LEU A 62 -2.81 1.98 9.99
CA LEU A 62 -1.58 1.31 9.56
C LEU A 62 -0.39 1.74 10.39
N ALA A 63 -0.21 3.05 10.59
CA ALA A 63 0.92 3.59 11.33
C ALA A 63 1.00 3.04 12.76
N ARG A 64 -0.15 2.85 13.42
CA ARG A 64 -0.22 2.21 14.76
C ARG A 64 0.28 0.77 14.76
N LEU A 65 0.13 0.06 13.64
CA LEU A 65 0.57 -1.33 13.51
C LEU A 65 2.02 -1.46 13.04
N LEU A 66 2.65 -0.39 12.52
CA LEU A 66 4.04 -0.50 12.07
C LEU A 66 4.98 -0.86 13.23
N ASP A 67 4.64 -0.45 14.46
CA ASP A 67 5.40 -0.73 15.69
C ASP A 67 4.99 -2.03 16.39
N CYS A 68 4.02 -2.79 15.88
CA CYS A 68 3.46 -3.92 16.63
C CYS A 68 4.34 -5.18 16.63
N ARG A 69 5.60 -5.09 16.18
CA ARG A 69 6.59 -6.20 16.10
C ARG A 69 6.12 -7.44 15.32
N HIS A 70 5.10 -7.26 14.48
CA HIS A 70 4.54 -8.29 13.62
C HIS A 70 4.70 -7.87 12.17
N ALA A 71 4.93 -8.84 11.29
CA ALA A 71 4.78 -8.58 9.86
C ALA A 71 3.29 -8.34 9.57
N LEU A 72 2.98 -7.38 8.71
CA LEU A 72 1.62 -7.03 8.31
C LEU A 72 1.34 -7.62 6.94
N LEU A 73 0.17 -8.19 6.73
CA LEU A 73 -0.18 -8.84 5.47
C LEU A 73 -1.53 -8.36 4.95
N ILE A 74 -1.56 -7.91 3.69
CA ILE A 74 -2.80 -7.48 3.04
C ILE A 74 -2.90 -8.07 1.63
N ARG A 75 -3.99 -8.76 1.33
CA ARG A 75 -4.29 -9.29 0.00
C ARG A 75 -5.50 -8.63 -0.64
N ARG A 76 -5.39 -8.26 -1.92
CA ARG A 76 -6.53 -7.76 -2.72
C ARG A 76 -6.35 -8.16 -4.17
N PRO A 77 -7.41 -8.59 -4.88
CA PRO A 77 -7.31 -8.83 -6.32
C PRO A 77 -6.79 -7.61 -7.10
N PRO A 78 -6.28 -7.80 -8.33
CA PRO A 78 -5.90 -6.69 -9.20
C PRO A 78 -7.07 -5.72 -9.42
N GLY A 79 -6.76 -4.42 -9.56
CA GLY A 79 -7.76 -3.37 -9.80
C GLY A 79 -8.43 -2.80 -8.55
N TRP A 80 -8.11 -3.30 -7.35
CA TRP A 80 -8.62 -2.76 -6.09
C TRP A 80 -7.90 -1.48 -5.61
N GLY A 81 -6.70 -1.21 -6.12
CA GLY A 81 -5.88 -0.06 -5.70
C GLY A 81 -4.77 -0.40 -4.71
N LEU A 82 -4.41 -1.68 -4.58
CA LEU A 82 -3.35 -2.14 -3.67
C LEU A 82 -2.00 -1.49 -3.97
N ASP A 83 -1.62 -1.38 -5.25
CA ASP A 83 -0.34 -0.78 -5.65
C ASP A 83 -0.28 0.72 -5.35
N LEU A 84 -1.40 1.44 -5.55
CA LEU A 84 -1.50 2.85 -5.19
C LEU A 84 -1.40 3.04 -3.68
N PHE A 85 -2.06 2.18 -2.90
CA PHE A 85 -1.95 2.19 -1.44
C PHE A 85 -0.50 1.90 -1.00
N ALA A 86 0.16 0.90 -1.57
CA ALA A 86 1.56 0.57 -1.29
C ALA A 86 2.50 1.75 -1.58
N SER A 87 2.30 2.41 -2.72
CA SER A 87 3.07 3.61 -3.10
C SER A 87 2.83 4.77 -2.15
N MET A 88 1.59 5.00 -1.70
CA MET A 88 1.27 6.03 -0.70
C MET A 88 1.91 5.72 0.65
N VAL A 89 1.89 4.46 1.10
CA VAL A 89 2.56 4.02 2.35
C VAL A 89 4.07 4.24 2.25
N SER A 90 4.67 3.82 1.14
CA SER A 90 6.08 4.05 0.85
C SER A 90 6.42 5.53 0.96
N ALA A 91 5.66 6.41 0.29
CA ALA A 91 5.84 7.86 0.35
C ALA A 91 5.62 8.46 1.76
N ALA A 92 4.61 8.01 2.50
CA ALA A 92 4.25 8.56 3.80
C ALA A 92 5.31 8.29 4.87
N PHE A 93 5.91 7.09 4.88
CA PHE A 93 6.84 6.68 5.93
C PHE A 93 8.31 6.86 5.56
N ASP A 94 8.60 7.21 4.31
CA ASP A 94 9.96 7.41 3.81
C ASP A 94 10.60 8.72 4.28
N GLN A 95 11.81 8.61 4.85
CA GLN A 95 12.58 9.76 5.33
C GLN A 95 13.26 10.60 4.23
N ASP A 96 13.38 10.11 2.99
CA ASP A 96 13.90 10.90 1.87
C ASP A 96 12.87 11.89 1.31
N TYR A 97 11.70 11.98 1.96
CA TYR A 97 10.63 12.85 1.48
C TYR A 97 11.00 14.33 1.56
N ASN A 98 10.75 15.06 0.46
CA ASN A 98 11.07 16.48 0.37
C ASN A 98 10.10 17.33 1.20
N LEU A 99 10.54 17.75 2.39
CA LEU A 99 9.79 18.62 3.31
C LEU A 99 9.26 19.93 2.69
N ARG A 100 9.83 20.44 1.58
CA ARG A 100 9.36 21.68 0.96
C ARG A 100 8.14 21.50 0.06
N ASP A 101 7.97 20.30 -0.50
CA ASP A 101 6.91 19.96 -1.44
C ASP A 101 6.12 18.74 -0.93
N ASP A 102 6.03 18.61 0.38
CA ASP A 102 5.36 17.52 1.07
C ASP A 102 3.83 17.60 0.90
N PRO A 103 3.20 16.68 0.13
CA PRO A 103 1.76 16.67 -0.06
C PRO A 103 1.05 16.27 1.23
N PHE A 104 1.69 15.50 2.12
CA PHE A 104 1.08 15.05 3.38
C PHE A 104 0.80 16.22 4.31
N LYS A 105 1.54 17.34 4.24
CA LYS A 105 1.18 18.57 4.96
C LYS A 105 -0.22 19.07 4.62
N VAL A 106 -0.62 18.96 3.36
CA VAL A 106 -1.95 19.38 2.92
C VAL A 106 -2.97 18.25 3.13
N LEU A 107 -2.58 17.00 2.84
CA LEU A 107 -3.48 15.85 2.95
C LEU A 107 -3.89 15.56 4.41
N LEU A 108 -2.96 15.73 5.35
CA LEU A 108 -3.20 15.56 6.79
C LEU A 108 -3.87 16.80 7.42
N GLY A 109 -3.70 17.98 6.81
CA GLY A 109 -4.35 19.22 7.25
C GLY A 109 -4.06 19.59 8.72
N GLU A 110 -5.08 20.08 9.43
CA GLU A 110 -5.00 20.40 10.87
C GLU A 110 -4.90 19.16 11.76
N GLU A 111 -5.17 17.96 11.22
CA GLU A 111 -5.11 16.74 12.00
C GLU A 111 -3.67 16.29 12.28
N LEU A 112 -2.68 16.81 11.53
CA LEU A 112 -1.26 16.49 11.70
C LEU A 112 -0.88 16.50 13.18
N ASP A 113 -1.01 17.61 13.89
CA ASP A 113 -0.56 17.73 15.30
C ASP A 113 -1.37 16.88 16.30
N SER A 114 -2.54 16.40 15.92
CA SER A 114 -3.43 15.59 16.77
C SER A 114 -3.25 14.08 16.60
N ILE A 115 -2.49 13.68 15.59
CA ILE A 115 -2.34 12.30 15.19
C ILE A 115 -1.21 11.64 16.02
N PRO A 116 -1.50 10.52 16.73
CA PRO A 116 -0.52 9.86 17.60
C PRO A 116 0.77 9.41 16.89
N TRP A 117 0.72 9.15 15.58
CA TRP A 117 1.85 8.64 14.79
C TRP A 117 2.66 9.71 14.07
N ASN A 118 2.56 11.00 14.44
CA ASN A 118 3.41 12.05 13.87
C ASN A 118 4.91 11.76 13.93
N HIS A 119 5.33 10.89 14.84
CA HIS A 119 6.72 10.43 14.94
C HIS A 119 7.13 9.42 13.87
N HIS A 120 6.19 8.79 13.16
CA HIS A 120 6.47 7.82 12.09
C HIS A 120 6.43 8.43 10.68
N LEU A 121 5.78 9.58 10.50
CA LEU A 121 5.74 10.24 9.20
C LEU A 121 7.18 10.61 8.81
N HIS A 122 7.63 10.07 7.67
CA HIS A 122 9.00 10.25 7.17
C HIS A 122 10.12 9.78 8.11
N ASP A 123 9.90 8.72 8.88
CA ASP A 123 10.89 8.22 9.87
C ASP A 123 11.66 6.97 9.41
N PHE A 124 11.18 6.28 8.37
CA PHE A 124 11.76 5.01 7.92
C PHE A 124 12.70 5.17 6.73
N PHE A 125 13.75 4.35 6.70
CA PHE A 125 14.35 3.92 5.45
C PHE A 125 13.42 2.88 4.81
N VAL A 126 12.90 3.16 3.62
CA VAL A 126 12.01 2.23 2.90
C VAL A 126 12.78 1.42 1.86
N LEU A 127 12.62 0.09 1.93
CA LEU A 127 13.00 -0.87 0.89
C LEU A 127 11.73 -1.45 0.25
N ASP A 128 11.44 -1.04 -0.98
CA ASP A 128 10.26 -1.49 -1.75
C ASP A 128 10.66 -2.59 -2.75
N LEU A 129 10.14 -3.78 -2.52
CA LEU A 129 10.35 -4.98 -3.31
C LEU A 129 9.04 -5.37 -4.00
N ASP A 130 9.11 -5.80 -5.25
CA ASP A 130 7.99 -6.32 -6.04
C ASP A 130 8.43 -7.61 -6.74
N PHE A 131 8.01 -8.75 -6.17
CA PHE A 131 8.43 -10.07 -6.65
C PHE A 131 7.72 -10.49 -7.93
N SER A 132 6.68 -9.78 -8.36
CA SER A 132 6.08 -9.97 -9.68
C SER A 132 7.03 -9.60 -10.82
N ARG A 133 8.05 -8.78 -10.54
CA ARG A 133 9.07 -8.34 -11.50
C ARG A 133 10.24 -9.32 -11.64
N LEU A 134 10.26 -10.41 -10.85
CA LEU A 134 11.29 -11.43 -10.95
C LEU A 134 11.10 -12.22 -12.26
N PRO A 135 12.14 -12.35 -13.10
CA PRO A 135 12.02 -13.01 -14.40
C PRO A 135 11.82 -14.51 -14.23
N ALA A 136 10.69 -15.06 -14.68
CA ALA A 136 10.41 -16.49 -14.60
C ALA A 136 11.51 -17.33 -15.30
N ARG A 137 12.35 -17.99 -14.49
CA ARG A 137 13.54 -18.76 -14.88
C ARG A 137 13.65 -20.02 -14.01
N GLU A 138 14.56 -20.94 -14.36
CA GLU A 138 14.67 -22.24 -13.67
C GLU A 138 15.34 -22.19 -12.29
N ASP A 139 16.17 -21.17 -12.01
CA ASP A 139 16.89 -21.01 -10.74
C ASP A 139 16.39 -19.77 -10.00
N PHE A 140 15.40 -19.94 -9.12
CA PHE A 140 14.83 -18.83 -8.36
C PHE A 140 15.84 -18.24 -7.39
N ARG A 141 16.59 -19.08 -6.67
CA ARG A 141 17.54 -18.64 -5.63
C ARG A 141 18.56 -17.64 -6.16
N THR A 142 19.21 -17.95 -7.27
CA THR A 142 20.22 -17.06 -7.86
C THR A 142 19.62 -15.74 -8.35
N GLU A 143 18.48 -15.79 -9.05
CA GLU A 143 17.81 -14.59 -9.56
C GLU A 143 17.28 -13.72 -8.42
N PHE A 144 16.78 -14.36 -7.36
CA PHE A 144 16.29 -13.69 -6.17
C PHE A 144 17.40 -12.95 -5.44
N GLN A 145 18.57 -13.58 -5.28
CA GLN A 145 19.74 -12.93 -4.70
C GLN A 145 20.19 -11.70 -5.50
N VAL A 146 20.34 -11.84 -6.83
CA VAL A 146 20.71 -10.72 -7.72
C VAL A 146 19.68 -9.59 -7.65
N TYR A 147 18.40 -9.94 -7.58
CA TYR A 147 17.33 -8.96 -7.44
C TYR A 147 17.42 -8.18 -6.12
N LEU A 148 17.59 -8.88 -4.99
CA LEU A 148 17.71 -8.24 -3.68
C LEU A 148 18.94 -7.36 -3.60
N GLU A 149 20.09 -7.83 -4.08
CA GLU A 149 21.33 -7.05 -4.11
C GLU A 149 21.12 -5.74 -4.87
N LYS A 150 20.55 -5.82 -6.08
CA LYS A 150 20.24 -4.65 -6.90
C LYS A 150 19.29 -3.70 -6.17
N LYS A 151 18.26 -4.20 -5.52
CA LYS A 151 17.27 -3.38 -4.79
C LYS A 151 17.86 -2.68 -3.57
N CYS A 152 18.69 -3.38 -2.80
CA CYS A 152 19.43 -2.79 -1.69
C CYS A 152 20.40 -1.70 -2.19
N GLN A 153 21.09 -1.91 -3.32
CA GLN A 153 21.96 -0.90 -3.92
C GLN A 153 21.19 0.33 -4.42
N GLU A 154 20.07 0.13 -5.12
CA GLU A 154 19.18 1.21 -5.56
C GLU A 154 18.71 2.05 -4.36
N MET A 155 18.33 1.40 -3.26
CA MET A 155 17.96 2.06 -2.02
C MET A 155 19.12 2.87 -1.44
N LEU A 156 20.30 2.27 -1.26
CA LEU A 156 21.48 2.98 -0.75
C LEU A 156 21.84 4.20 -1.60
N TYR A 157 21.73 4.09 -2.93
CA TYR A 157 21.95 5.22 -3.83
C TYR A 157 20.91 6.34 -3.61
N ARG A 158 19.63 5.98 -3.46
CA ARG A 158 18.55 6.94 -3.20
C ARG A 158 18.86 7.80 -1.97
N TYR A 159 19.22 7.16 -0.87
CA TYR A 159 19.57 7.86 0.39
C TYR A 159 21.02 8.39 0.44
N ARG A 160 21.80 8.24 -0.64
CA ARG A 160 23.23 8.66 -0.72
C ARG A 160 24.13 8.03 0.35
N LEU A 161 23.91 6.74 0.60
CA LEU A 161 24.59 5.95 1.64
C LEU A 161 25.64 4.98 1.07
N GLU A 162 25.84 4.96 -0.24
CA GLU A 162 26.65 3.95 -0.94
C GLU A 162 28.13 3.90 -0.49
N LYS A 163 28.65 5.01 0.03
CA LYS A 163 30.03 5.09 0.56
C LYS A 163 30.14 4.80 2.05
N ARG A 164 29.00 4.76 2.75
CA ARG A 164 28.93 4.66 4.21
C ARG A 164 28.51 3.25 4.66
N VAL A 165 27.72 2.57 3.85
CA VAL A 165 27.27 1.19 4.08
C VAL A 165 28.01 0.30 3.11
N ALA A 166 28.92 -0.52 3.63
CA ALA A 166 29.53 -1.61 2.85
C ALA A 166 28.66 -2.86 3.04
N LEU A 167 27.86 -3.22 2.02
CA LEU A 167 27.16 -4.49 2.04
C LEU A 167 28.14 -5.62 1.72
N PRO A 168 28.11 -6.74 2.45
CA PRO A 168 28.83 -7.96 2.06
C PRO A 168 28.43 -8.37 0.64
N GLY A 169 29.39 -8.83 -0.17
CA GLY A 169 29.07 -9.55 -1.42
C GLY A 169 28.90 -8.74 -2.71
N ILE A 170 29.10 -7.41 -2.75
CA ILE A 170 28.89 -6.62 -3.99
C ILE A 170 29.81 -7.03 -5.18
N HIS A 171 30.86 -7.85 -4.95
CA HIS A 171 31.86 -8.18 -5.99
C HIS A 171 32.14 -9.68 -6.18
N GLU A 172 31.54 -10.56 -5.39
CA GLU A 172 31.60 -12.01 -5.58
C GLU A 172 30.20 -12.53 -5.26
N VAL A 173 29.62 -13.40 -6.10
CA VAL A 173 28.35 -14.09 -5.81
C VAL A 173 28.52 -14.76 -4.45
N SER A 174 28.10 -14.08 -3.39
CA SER A 174 28.41 -14.52 -2.04
C SER A 174 27.56 -15.75 -1.79
N LYS A 175 28.10 -16.68 -1.01
CA LYS A 175 27.34 -17.85 -0.55
C LYS A 175 26.31 -17.48 0.52
N ASP A 176 26.10 -16.18 0.73
CA ASP A 176 25.24 -15.65 1.77
C ASP A 176 23.79 -15.90 1.37
N GLU A 177 22.98 -16.34 2.34
CA GLU A 177 21.56 -16.57 2.11
C GLU A 177 20.85 -15.24 1.78
N PRO A 178 19.82 -15.22 0.92
CA PRO A 178 19.17 -13.99 0.44
C PRO A 178 18.73 -13.02 1.56
N GLU A 179 18.31 -13.54 2.70
CA GLU A 179 17.93 -12.79 3.89
C GLU A 179 19.07 -11.93 4.47
N GLU A 180 20.32 -12.41 4.43
CA GLU A 180 21.47 -11.77 5.10
C GLU A 180 21.74 -10.37 4.53
N PHE A 181 21.36 -10.12 3.27
CA PHE A 181 21.45 -8.80 2.65
C PHE A 181 20.55 -7.78 3.35
N ILE A 182 19.30 -8.16 3.66
CA ILE A 182 18.35 -7.26 4.33
C ILE A 182 18.75 -7.08 5.79
N SER A 183 19.15 -8.15 6.47
CA SER A 183 19.64 -8.10 7.85
C SER A 183 20.85 -7.17 7.99
N SER A 184 21.83 -7.31 7.09
CA SER A 184 23.05 -6.50 7.08
C SER A 184 22.74 -5.03 6.80
N LEU A 185 21.83 -4.77 5.87
CA LEU A 185 21.35 -3.43 5.57
C LEU A 185 20.66 -2.81 6.79
N ALA A 186 19.70 -3.52 7.39
CA ALA A 186 18.98 -3.06 8.57
C ALA A 186 19.93 -2.74 9.74
N TYR A 187 20.87 -3.65 10.02
CA TYR A 187 21.90 -3.45 11.04
C TYR A 187 22.75 -2.20 10.77
N ALA A 188 23.21 -2.01 9.53
CA ALA A 188 24.01 -0.85 9.15
C ALA A 188 23.22 0.46 9.29
N LEU A 189 21.94 0.47 8.93
CA LEU A 189 21.07 1.64 9.04
C LEU A 189 20.86 2.04 10.50
N GLN A 190 20.58 1.07 11.38
CA GLN A 190 20.45 1.30 12.81
C GLN A 190 21.75 1.82 13.44
N LEU A 191 22.88 1.18 13.11
CA LEU A 191 24.18 1.51 13.71
C LEU A 191 24.71 2.89 13.27
N LEU A 192 24.55 3.24 12.00
CA LEU A 192 25.20 4.42 11.40
C LEU A 192 24.28 5.65 11.31
N PHE A 193 22.96 5.44 11.34
CA PHE A 193 21.97 6.49 11.10
C PHE A 193 20.82 6.52 12.13
N SER A 194 20.74 5.52 13.01
CA SER A 194 19.68 5.40 14.03
C SER A 194 18.27 5.44 13.45
N GLY A 195 18.10 5.02 12.19
CA GLY A 195 16.82 5.00 11.49
C GLY A 195 16.32 3.57 11.27
N PRO A 196 15.02 3.30 11.48
CA PRO A 196 14.43 1.99 11.24
C PRO A 196 14.28 1.67 9.74
N LEU A 197 14.35 0.39 9.40
CA LEU A 197 14.05 -0.11 8.04
C LEU A 197 12.58 -0.56 7.96
N LEU A 198 11.82 -0.01 7.02
CA LEU A 198 10.53 -0.52 6.59
C LEU A 198 10.72 -1.31 5.28
N VAL A 199 10.42 -2.60 5.31
CA VAL A 199 10.45 -3.45 4.11
C VAL A 199 9.02 -3.63 3.59
N ILE A 200 8.76 -3.22 2.36
CA ILE A 200 7.49 -3.46 1.66
C ILE A 200 7.74 -4.52 0.59
N ILE A 201 7.03 -5.64 0.64
CA ILE A 201 7.12 -6.72 -0.34
C ILE A 201 5.79 -6.88 -1.05
N ARG A 202 5.71 -6.39 -2.28
CA ARG A 202 4.58 -6.54 -3.19
C ARG A 202 4.65 -7.87 -3.93
N ASN A 203 3.48 -8.47 -4.12
CA ASN A 203 3.30 -9.80 -4.71
C ASN A 203 4.22 -10.84 -4.09
N PHE A 204 4.38 -10.80 -2.76
CA PHE A 204 5.38 -11.60 -2.04
C PHE A 204 5.26 -13.11 -2.31
N ASP A 205 4.07 -13.60 -2.64
CA ASP A 205 3.77 -15.00 -2.89
C ASP A 205 3.87 -15.42 -4.36
N SER A 206 4.13 -14.49 -5.30
CA SER A 206 4.27 -14.82 -6.72
C SER A 206 5.36 -15.85 -7.04
N PRO A 207 6.49 -15.94 -6.30
CA PRO A 207 7.47 -16.99 -6.55
C PRO A 207 6.93 -18.41 -6.37
N THR A 208 5.95 -18.62 -5.48
CA THR A 208 5.39 -19.95 -5.18
C THR A 208 4.68 -20.58 -6.38
N THR A 209 4.20 -19.75 -7.31
CA THR A 209 3.53 -20.22 -8.54
C THR A 209 4.44 -20.20 -9.76
N ASN A 210 5.48 -19.37 -9.74
CA ASN A 210 6.29 -19.08 -10.91
C ASN A 210 7.58 -19.93 -10.97
N TYR A 211 8.01 -20.52 -9.86
CA TYR A 211 9.26 -21.25 -9.76
C TYR A 211 9.08 -22.60 -9.07
N PRO A 212 9.73 -23.68 -9.56
CA PRO A 212 9.67 -24.99 -8.91
C PRO A 212 10.20 -25.02 -7.48
N ASP A 213 11.28 -24.27 -7.20
CA ASP A 213 11.95 -24.13 -5.91
C ASP A 213 11.48 -22.88 -5.13
N GLY A 214 10.48 -22.16 -5.65
CA GLY A 214 10.02 -20.88 -5.10
C GLY A 214 9.64 -20.95 -3.63
N TYR A 215 8.93 -22.01 -3.23
CA TYR A 215 8.53 -22.23 -1.83
C TYR A 215 9.74 -22.49 -0.90
N GLU A 216 10.70 -23.29 -1.35
CA GLU A 216 11.87 -23.71 -0.56
C GLU A 216 12.81 -22.54 -0.23
N VAL A 217 12.87 -21.54 -1.10
CA VAL A 217 13.67 -20.32 -0.91
C VAL A 217 12.88 -19.23 -0.18
N LEU A 218 11.60 -19.05 -0.54
CA LEU A 218 10.80 -17.94 -0.02
C LEU A 218 10.40 -18.13 1.45
N ASN A 219 10.09 -19.35 1.88
CA ASN A 219 9.71 -19.59 3.29
C ASN A 219 10.83 -19.24 4.28
N PRO A 220 12.07 -19.76 4.13
CA PRO A 220 13.18 -19.40 5.01
C PRO A 220 13.42 -17.88 5.03
N PHE A 221 13.40 -17.26 3.85
CA PHE A 221 13.57 -15.81 3.70
C PHE A 221 12.51 -15.03 4.48
N LEU A 222 11.21 -15.30 4.27
CA LEU A 222 10.12 -14.59 4.96
C LEU A 222 10.10 -14.89 6.46
N ASN A 223 10.42 -16.11 6.88
CA ASN A 223 10.54 -16.46 8.29
C ASN A 223 11.67 -15.68 8.96
N ARG A 224 12.81 -15.51 8.28
CA ARG A 224 13.90 -14.71 8.80
C ARG A 224 13.50 -13.25 8.97
N LEU A 225 12.89 -12.63 7.96
CA LEU A 225 12.45 -11.23 8.07
C LEU A 225 11.41 -11.03 9.17
N GLN A 226 10.46 -11.95 9.33
CA GLN A 226 9.49 -11.94 10.43
C GLN A 226 10.18 -11.97 11.80
N CYS A 227 11.19 -12.83 11.99
CA CYS A 227 11.99 -12.87 13.21
C CYS A 227 12.76 -11.56 13.44
N GLU A 228 13.24 -10.91 12.38
CA GLU A 228 13.96 -9.64 12.45
C GLU A 228 13.06 -8.45 12.78
N VAL A 229 11.79 -8.49 12.37
CA VAL A 229 10.77 -7.53 12.85
C VAL A 229 10.48 -7.76 14.33
N LYS A 230 10.29 -9.03 14.73
CA LYS A 230 10.03 -9.39 16.13
C LYS A 230 11.16 -8.96 17.08
N THR A 231 12.40 -9.03 16.61
CA THR A 231 13.61 -8.63 17.34
C THR A 231 13.99 -7.16 17.12
N GLU A 232 13.15 -6.40 16.42
CA GLU A 232 13.31 -4.97 16.13
C GLU A 232 14.58 -4.61 15.35
N LEU A 233 15.20 -5.58 14.66
CA LEU A 233 16.28 -5.29 13.72
C LEU A 233 15.71 -4.64 12.45
N ILE A 234 14.61 -5.17 11.94
CA ILE A 234 13.79 -4.51 10.93
C ILE A 234 12.69 -3.77 11.68
N GLY A 235 12.47 -2.50 11.34
CA GLY A 235 11.45 -1.68 12.01
C GLY A 235 10.04 -2.20 11.73
N SER A 236 9.74 -2.51 10.46
CA SER A 236 8.46 -3.10 10.09
C SER A 236 8.52 -3.85 8.74
N LEU A 237 7.61 -4.79 8.53
CA LEU A 237 7.48 -5.58 7.30
C LEU A 237 6.02 -5.55 6.83
N LEU A 238 5.79 -5.08 5.60
CA LEU A 238 4.49 -5.07 4.94
C LEU A 238 4.49 -6.01 3.73
N LEU A 239 3.75 -7.10 3.83
CA LEU A 239 3.52 -8.09 2.78
C LEU A 239 2.22 -7.78 2.04
N LEU A 240 2.30 -7.56 0.74
CA LEU A 240 1.15 -7.26 -0.10
C LEU A 240 1.04 -8.29 -1.21
N SER A 241 -0.17 -8.78 -1.49
CA SER A 241 -0.38 -9.66 -2.66
C SER A 241 -1.60 -9.27 -3.47
N SER A 242 -1.42 -9.23 -4.79
CA SER A 242 -2.52 -9.13 -5.73
C SER A 242 -3.26 -10.47 -5.93
N TRP A 243 -2.70 -11.56 -5.42
CA TRP A 243 -3.29 -12.87 -5.51
C TRP A 243 -4.34 -13.07 -4.42
N ASP A 244 -5.56 -13.46 -4.83
CA ASP A 244 -6.63 -13.83 -3.91
C ASP A 244 -6.73 -15.36 -3.83
N ASP A 245 -6.54 -15.92 -2.63
CA ASP A 245 -6.71 -17.35 -2.33
C ASP A 245 -8.18 -17.81 -2.38
N GLY A 246 -9.08 -16.90 -2.79
CA GLY A 246 -10.52 -17.05 -2.92
C GLY A 246 -11.26 -16.47 -1.72
N SER A 247 -10.56 -16.02 -0.69
CA SER A 247 -11.15 -15.46 0.52
C SER A 247 -11.82 -14.11 0.27
N VAL A 248 -11.24 -13.23 -0.53
CA VAL A 248 -11.84 -11.91 -0.84
C VAL A 248 -13.04 -12.06 -1.78
N TYR A 249 -12.93 -12.87 -2.84
CA TYR A 249 -14.06 -13.23 -3.71
C TYR A 249 -15.21 -13.85 -2.93
N SER A 250 -14.92 -14.67 -1.91
CA SER A 250 -15.94 -15.28 -1.05
C SER A 250 -16.66 -14.29 -0.12
N CYS A 251 -16.24 -13.02 -0.07
CA CYS A 251 -16.87 -11.93 0.68
C CYS A 251 -17.80 -11.05 -0.18
N MET A 252 -17.72 -11.14 -1.51
CA MET A 252 -18.50 -10.28 -2.41
C MET A 252 -20.01 -10.54 -2.33
N GLY A 253 -20.79 -9.46 -2.25
CA GLY A 253 -22.25 -9.50 -2.24
C GLY A 253 -22.85 -10.15 -0.99
N ARG A 254 -22.05 -10.39 0.04
CA ARG A 254 -22.50 -11.02 1.28
C ARG A 254 -23.03 -9.97 2.25
N PRO A 255 -24.05 -10.32 3.06
CA PRO A 255 -24.43 -9.49 4.18
C PRO A 255 -23.27 -9.40 5.18
N PRO A 256 -23.10 -8.25 5.87
CA PRO A 256 -22.16 -8.12 6.98
C PRO A 256 -22.31 -9.27 7.98
N LEU A 257 -21.22 -9.68 8.65
CA LEU A 257 -21.20 -10.71 9.71
C LEU A 257 -21.36 -12.18 9.28
N SER A 258 -21.15 -12.51 8.00
CA SER A 258 -21.38 -13.89 7.53
C SER A 258 -20.08 -14.69 7.36
N LEU A 259 -20.05 -15.96 7.82
CA LEU A 259 -18.85 -16.82 7.87
C LEU A 259 -18.19 -17.13 6.51
N ILE A 260 -16.90 -16.87 6.35
CA ILE A 260 -16.13 -17.20 5.13
C ILE A 260 -16.11 -18.71 4.85
N LYS A 261 -16.46 -19.12 3.61
CA LYS A 261 -16.30 -20.52 3.16
C LYS A 261 -14.86 -20.69 2.66
N ARG A 262 -14.18 -21.71 3.21
CA ARG A 262 -12.74 -22.02 3.14
C ARG A 262 -12.02 -21.74 1.80
N ARG A 263 -10.71 -21.45 1.95
CA ARG A 263 -9.63 -21.39 0.95
C ARG A 263 -9.80 -22.39 -0.20
N LYS A 264 -9.46 -21.99 -1.43
CA LYS A 264 -9.30 -22.93 -2.54
C LYS A 264 -8.24 -23.99 -2.17
N PRO A 265 -8.55 -25.30 -2.26
CA PRO A 265 -7.55 -26.34 -2.08
C PRO A 265 -6.60 -26.35 -3.28
N GLY A 266 -5.28 -26.36 -3.05
CA GLY A 266 -4.29 -26.62 -4.11
C GLY A 266 -2.92 -25.98 -3.97
N LEU A 267 -2.71 -25.02 -3.06
CA LEU A 267 -1.41 -24.36 -2.88
C LEU A 267 -0.81 -24.67 -1.51
N GLN A 268 0.51 -24.89 -1.49
CA GLN A 268 1.26 -24.98 -0.26
C GLN A 268 1.23 -23.60 0.40
N PRO A 269 0.60 -23.44 1.58
CA PRO A 269 0.56 -22.16 2.25
C PRO A 269 1.98 -21.79 2.69
N LEU A 270 2.42 -20.56 2.39
CA LEU A 270 3.64 -20.02 3.01
C LEU A 270 3.49 -20.05 4.53
N ASP A 271 4.56 -20.44 5.21
CA ASP A 271 4.60 -20.47 6.66
C ASP A 271 4.91 -19.05 7.14
N LEU A 272 3.91 -18.41 7.76
CA LEU A 272 3.98 -17.01 8.19
C LEU A 272 3.61 -16.92 9.68
N PRO A 273 4.42 -17.53 10.56
CA PRO A 273 4.07 -17.75 11.94
C PRO A 273 4.19 -16.51 12.82
N TYR A 274 4.60 -15.34 12.31
CA TYR A 274 4.62 -14.06 13.03
C TYR A 274 3.98 -12.93 12.22
N THR A 275 3.01 -13.28 11.38
CA THR A 275 2.34 -12.33 10.49
C THR A 275 0.89 -12.08 10.92
N LEU A 276 0.52 -10.81 10.99
CA LEU A 276 -0.84 -10.34 11.19
C LEU A 276 -1.54 -10.19 9.84
N ASP A 277 -2.46 -11.10 9.54
CA ASP A 277 -3.23 -11.06 8.28
C ASP A 277 -4.39 -10.06 8.39
N LEU A 278 -4.19 -8.87 7.85
CA LEU A 278 -5.14 -7.76 7.83
C LEU A 278 -6.09 -7.82 6.62
N THR A 279 -5.99 -8.85 5.77
CA THR A 279 -6.78 -8.97 4.54
C THR A 279 -8.27 -8.80 4.80
N HIS A 280 -8.80 -9.34 5.88
CA HIS A 280 -10.23 -9.25 6.21
C HIS A 280 -10.57 -8.19 7.24
N ASP A 281 -9.58 -7.50 7.82
CA ASP A 281 -9.84 -6.49 8.83
C ASP A 281 -10.61 -5.30 8.21
N PRO A 282 -11.72 -4.85 8.82
CA PRO A 282 -12.55 -3.78 8.26
C PRO A 282 -11.81 -2.51 7.90
N VAL A 283 -10.85 -2.10 8.73
CA VAL A 283 -10.06 -0.88 8.52
C VAL A 283 -9.22 -1.01 7.24
N PHE A 284 -8.60 -2.17 7.04
CA PHE A 284 -7.71 -2.39 5.90
C PHE A 284 -8.47 -2.81 4.63
N GLN A 285 -9.79 -3.03 4.72
CA GLN A 285 -10.67 -3.09 3.56
C GLN A 285 -10.93 -1.70 3.00
N THR A 286 -11.26 -0.71 3.84
CA THR A 286 -11.47 0.68 3.41
C THR A 286 -10.20 1.36 2.90
N ALA A 287 -9.04 0.93 3.41
CA ALA A 287 -7.72 1.33 2.93
C ALA A 287 -7.51 1.06 1.42
N ILE A 288 -8.02 -0.08 0.94
CA ILE A 288 -7.76 -0.58 -0.41
C ILE A 288 -9.08 -0.84 -1.12
N GLY A 289 -9.51 0.17 -1.86
CA GLY A 289 -10.80 0.23 -2.55
C GLY A 289 -11.36 1.63 -2.45
N ILE A 290 -12.56 1.84 -2.98
CA ILE A 290 -13.28 3.11 -2.86
C ILE A 290 -14.61 2.83 -2.19
N SER A 291 -14.86 3.54 -1.11
CA SER A 291 -16.06 3.43 -0.29
C SER A 291 -17.26 4.08 -0.98
N ARG A 292 -18.48 3.76 -0.51
CA ARG A 292 -19.69 4.43 -1.03
C ARG A 292 -19.66 5.95 -0.81
N GLN A 293 -19.16 6.41 0.35
CA GLN A 293 -19.06 7.83 0.65
C GLN A 293 -18.05 8.51 -0.29
N GLU A 294 -16.92 7.86 -0.53
CA GLU A 294 -15.89 8.35 -1.45
C GLU A 294 -16.35 8.37 -2.90
N VAL A 295 -17.15 7.38 -3.34
CA VAL A 295 -17.80 7.41 -4.66
C VAL A 295 -18.71 8.63 -4.80
N ASN A 296 -19.50 8.96 -3.78
CA ASN A 296 -20.35 10.14 -3.83
C ASN A 296 -19.54 11.44 -3.82
N ALA A 297 -18.48 11.51 -3.00
CA ALA A 297 -17.57 12.65 -2.97
C ALA A 297 -16.85 12.84 -4.33
N LEU A 298 -16.43 11.75 -4.97
CA LEU A 298 -15.94 11.80 -6.34
C LEU A 298 -17.03 12.34 -7.28
N ASP A 299 -18.27 11.86 -7.20
CA ASP A 299 -19.35 12.31 -8.10
C ASP A 299 -19.60 13.83 -7.98
N GLU A 300 -19.54 14.35 -6.75
CA GLU A 300 -19.60 15.78 -6.47
C GLU A 300 -18.39 16.53 -7.03
N ALA A 301 -17.17 16.00 -6.81
CA ALA A 301 -15.92 16.58 -7.31
C ALA A 301 -15.86 16.65 -8.84
N PHE A 302 -16.55 15.75 -9.55
CA PHE A 302 -16.70 15.75 -11.01
C PHE A 302 -17.89 16.57 -11.51
N GLY A 303 -18.71 17.14 -10.63
CA GLY A 303 -19.97 17.81 -10.96
C GLY A 303 -19.83 19.06 -11.85
N HIS A 304 -18.63 19.64 -11.96
CA HIS A 304 -18.33 20.71 -12.92
C HIS A 304 -18.24 20.22 -14.37
N LEU A 305 -18.03 18.91 -14.58
CA LEU A 305 -18.08 18.30 -15.90
C LEU A 305 -19.53 18.00 -16.29
N LYS A 306 -19.86 18.20 -17.57
CA LYS A 306 -21.18 17.85 -18.09
C LYS A 306 -21.29 16.32 -18.20
N PRO A 307 -22.20 15.67 -17.46
CA PRO A 307 -22.36 14.23 -17.57
C PRO A 307 -22.97 13.83 -18.91
N CYS A 308 -22.47 12.72 -19.48
CA CYS A 308 -23.07 12.02 -20.62
C CYS A 308 -24.33 11.23 -20.22
N ASP A 309 -24.38 10.76 -18.96
CA ASP A 309 -25.52 10.03 -18.38
C ASP A 309 -25.98 10.74 -17.09
N SER A 310 -27.26 11.10 -17.02
CA SER A 310 -27.87 11.72 -15.83
C SER A 310 -28.09 10.73 -14.67
N THR A 311 -27.80 9.45 -14.87
CA THR A 311 -27.93 8.40 -13.85
C THR A 311 -26.94 8.66 -12.72
N HIS A 312 -27.42 8.50 -11.49
CA HIS A 312 -26.57 8.58 -10.30
C HIS A 312 -25.49 7.50 -10.35
N ILE A 313 -24.23 7.83 -9.99
CA ILE A 313 -23.09 6.93 -10.20
C ILE A 313 -23.30 5.57 -9.51
N LEU A 314 -23.81 5.57 -8.27
CA LEU A 314 -24.11 4.33 -7.54
C LEU A 314 -25.14 3.44 -8.26
N LYS A 315 -26.13 4.02 -8.93
CA LYS A 315 -27.11 3.23 -9.71
C LYS A 315 -26.47 2.63 -10.96
N MET A 316 -25.50 3.33 -11.57
CA MET A 316 -24.73 2.78 -12.68
C MET A 316 -23.86 1.61 -12.20
N MET A 317 -23.21 1.75 -11.05
CA MET A 317 -22.42 0.68 -10.43
C MET A 317 -23.26 -0.58 -10.18
N ASP A 318 -24.45 -0.42 -9.60
CA ASP A 318 -25.41 -1.52 -9.37
C ASP A 318 -25.83 -2.19 -10.69
N LYS A 319 -26.09 -1.40 -11.75
CA LYS A 319 -26.46 -1.90 -13.08
C LYS A 319 -25.35 -2.69 -13.75
N HIS A 320 -24.08 -2.32 -13.52
CA HIS A 320 -22.91 -2.97 -14.09
C HIS A 320 -22.40 -4.16 -13.24
N GLY A 321 -23.17 -4.58 -12.23
CA GLY A 321 -23.04 -5.91 -11.62
C GLY A 321 -21.94 -6.05 -10.56
N THR A 322 -21.27 -4.96 -10.15
CA THR A 322 -20.30 -5.02 -9.06
C THR A 322 -20.98 -4.72 -7.74
N THR A 323 -21.00 -5.71 -6.86
CA THR A 323 -21.45 -5.53 -5.47
C THR A 323 -20.28 -5.09 -4.60
N SER A 324 -20.54 -4.21 -3.64
CA SER A 324 -19.52 -3.82 -2.67
C SER A 324 -19.08 -5.04 -1.84
N VAL A 325 -17.80 -5.11 -1.49
CA VAL A 325 -17.29 -6.04 -0.48
C VAL A 325 -17.49 -5.40 0.88
N PHE A 326 -18.04 -6.18 1.82
CA PHE A 326 -18.22 -5.78 3.20
C PHE A 326 -17.17 -6.44 4.10
N ALA A 327 -16.83 -5.71 5.14
CA ALA A 327 -15.94 -6.20 6.17
C ALA A 327 -16.54 -7.34 6.99
N ASP A 328 -15.65 -8.23 7.44
CA ASP A 328 -15.98 -9.23 8.44
C ASP A 328 -15.72 -8.62 9.84
N ILE A 329 -16.68 -8.75 10.75
CA ILE A 329 -16.54 -8.33 12.17
C ILE A 329 -16.27 -9.56 13.06
N LEU A 330 -16.35 -10.77 12.49
CA LEU A 330 -15.94 -12.03 13.12
C LEU A 330 -14.47 -12.49 12.85
N PRO A 331 -13.48 -11.68 12.41
CA PRO A 331 -12.13 -12.20 12.18
C PRO A 331 -11.51 -12.77 13.45
N ARG A 332 -11.93 -12.30 14.63
CA ARG A 332 -11.42 -12.72 15.94
C ARG A 332 -11.52 -14.23 16.20
N THR A 333 -12.41 -14.98 15.56
CA THR A 333 -12.50 -16.43 15.80
C THR A 333 -11.51 -17.26 15.00
N HIS A 334 -10.81 -16.68 14.01
CA HIS A 334 -9.92 -17.45 13.11
C HIS A 334 -8.56 -16.79 12.83
N GLN A 335 -8.39 -15.49 13.10
CA GLN A 335 -7.10 -14.85 13.19
C GLN A 335 -6.57 -15.02 14.61
N CYS A 336 -6.06 -16.22 14.92
CA CYS A 336 -5.19 -16.32 16.09
C CYS A 336 -3.95 -15.46 15.79
N PRO A 337 -3.60 -14.50 16.65
CA PRO A 337 -2.26 -13.95 16.69
C PRO A 337 -1.26 -15.11 16.72
N PRO A 338 -0.07 -14.90 16.15
CA PRO A 338 0.93 -15.94 16.06
C PRO A 338 1.20 -16.59 17.42
N LEU A 339 1.17 -17.92 17.42
CA LEU A 339 1.47 -18.72 18.61
C LEU A 339 2.99 -18.70 18.81
N ASP A 340 3.45 -18.63 20.06
CA ASP A 340 4.86 -18.86 20.37
C ASP A 340 5.26 -20.33 20.10
N GLU A 341 6.55 -20.64 20.21
CA GLU A 341 7.08 -22.00 20.00
C GLU A 341 6.47 -23.05 20.96
N ASP A 342 5.84 -22.61 22.06
CA ASP A 342 5.19 -23.45 23.05
C ASP A 342 3.65 -23.54 22.87
N GLY A 343 3.09 -22.96 21.81
CA GLY A 343 1.64 -22.93 21.57
C GLY A 343 0.87 -22.06 22.56
N GLY A 344 1.58 -21.23 23.33
CA GLY A 344 1.06 -20.23 24.24
C GLY A 344 0.91 -18.88 23.55
N TRP A 345 0.01 -18.06 24.11
CA TRP A 345 0.14 -16.63 23.96
C TRP A 345 1.40 -16.21 24.70
N LEU A 346 2.27 -15.38 24.10
CA LEU A 346 3.18 -14.58 24.90
C LEU A 346 2.30 -13.79 25.87
N ALA A 347 2.25 -14.21 27.14
CA ALA A 347 1.36 -13.69 28.17
C ALA A 347 1.59 -12.19 28.49
N SER A 348 2.47 -11.53 27.74
CA SER A 348 2.89 -10.13 27.88
C SER A 348 2.63 -9.25 26.66
N GLU A 349 2.15 -9.76 25.53
CA GLU A 349 1.89 -8.93 24.34
C GLU A 349 0.43 -8.50 24.25
N VAL A 350 0.20 -7.18 24.28
CA VAL A 350 -1.11 -6.56 24.09
C VAL A 350 -1.58 -6.86 22.67
N ASP A 351 -2.84 -7.29 22.50
CA ASP A 351 -3.46 -7.48 21.17
C ASP A 351 -3.37 -6.17 20.35
N PRO A 352 -2.53 -6.09 19.31
CA PRO A 352 -2.33 -4.84 18.57
C PRO A 352 -3.59 -4.43 17.80
N LEU A 353 -4.52 -5.37 17.54
CA LEU A 353 -5.79 -5.08 16.88
C LEU A 353 -6.84 -4.49 17.82
N ALA A 354 -6.61 -4.49 19.14
CA ALA A 354 -7.53 -3.96 20.12
C ALA A 354 -7.55 -2.42 20.15
N GLU A 355 -6.46 -1.79 19.72
CA GLU A 355 -6.29 -0.32 19.72
C GLU A 355 -6.72 0.36 18.42
N LEU A 356 -7.11 -0.43 17.41
CA LEU A 356 -7.59 0.10 16.14
C LEU A 356 -8.95 0.77 16.30
N ASP A 357 -9.12 1.96 15.72
CA ASP A 357 -10.42 2.60 15.59
C ASP A 357 -11.24 1.87 14.52
N ARG A 358 -12.36 1.30 14.94
CA ARG A 358 -13.26 0.50 14.10
C ARG A 358 -14.52 1.26 13.67
N SER A 359 -14.53 2.57 13.79
CA SER A 359 -15.68 3.42 13.42
C SER A 359 -16.17 3.22 11.98
N ARG A 360 -15.33 2.70 11.07
CA ARG A 360 -15.66 2.42 9.66
C ARG A 360 -15.98 0.95 9.33
N GLU A 361 -16.19 0.10 10.34
CA GLU A 361 -16.31 -1.35 10.15
C GLU A 361 -17.51 -1.85 9.32
N HIS A 362 -18.46 -0.96 8.99
CA HIS A 362 -19.65 -1.28 8.19
C HIS A 362 -19.60 -0.72 6.77
N GLU A 363 -18.48 -0.12 6.36
CA GLU A 363 -18.39 0.55 5.08
C GLU A 363 -18.04 -0.42 3.96
N GLY A 364 -18.97 -0.60 3.02
CA GLY A 364 -18.73 -1.39 1.82
C GLY A 364 -17.80 -0.67 0.85
N THR A 365 -16.89 -1.43 0.23
CA THR A 365 -15.89 -0.92 -0.71
C THR A 365 -16.04 -1.53 -2.10
N TYR A 366 -15.64 -0.77 -3.10
CA TYR A 366 -15.65 -1.18 -4.51
C TYR A 366 -14.21 -1.22 -5.05
N PRO A 367 -13.92 -2.07 -6.06
CA PRO A 367 -12.64 -2.04 -6.74
C PRO A 367 -12.42 -0.67 -7.38
N ALA A 368 -11.28 -0.03 -7.10
CA ALA A 368 -10.94 1.29 -7.61
C ALA A 368 -11.04 1.38 -9.14
N GLN A 369 -10.52 0.37 -9.85
CA GLN A 369 -10.57 0.31 -11.30
C GLN A 369 -12.01 0.30 -11.84
N PHE A 370 -12.91 -0.45 -11.20
CA PHE A 370 -14.31 -0.48 -11.60
C PHE A 370 -14.97 0.89 -11.42
N VAL A 371 -14.74 1.56 -10.28
CA VAL A 371 -15.22 2.92 -10.04
C VAL A 371 -14.72 3.86 -11.13
N MET A 372 -13.42 3.86 -11.43
CA MET A 372 -12.85 4.73 -12.46
C MET A 372 -13.46 4.48 -13.85
N LYS A 373 -13.76 3.22 -14.22
CA LYS A 373 -14.46 2.90 -15.48
C LYS A 373 -15.87 3.48 -15.53
N VAL A 374 -16.65 3.37 -14.45
CA VAL A 374 -18.01 3.92 -14.41
C VAL A 374 -17.98 5.45 -14.49
N PHE A 375 -17.02 6.11 -13.83
CA PHE A 375 -16.79 7.55 -13.96
C PHE A 375 -16.42 7.95 -15.39
N ALA A 376 -15.54 7.18 -16.05
CA ALA A 376 -15.17 7.44 -17.43
C ALA A 376 -16.38 7.42 -18.36
N LEU A 377 -17.29 6.46 -18.17
CA LEU A 377 -18.54 6.37 -18.93
C LEU A 377 -19.49 7.53 -18.62
N LYS A 378 -19.69 7.85 -17.33
CA LYS A 378 -20.63 8.91 -16.93
C LYS A 378 -20.19 10.27 -17.45
N TYR A 379 -18.89 10.57 -17.44
CA TYR A 379 -18.35 11.90 -17.78
C TYR A 379 -17.66 11.96 -19.16
N GLY A 380 -17.69 10.89 -19.94
CA GLY A 380 -17.10 10.86 -21.30
C GLY A 380 -15.58 11.02 -21.31
N LEU A 381 -14.90 10.50 -20.28
CA LEU A 381 -13.44 10.62 -20.13
C LEU A 381 -12.73 9.43 -20.77
N ALA A 382 -11.49 9.64 -21.21
CA ALA A 382 -10.63 8.54 -21.65
C ALA A 382 -10.36 7.58 -20.48
N SER A 383 -10.49 6.28 -20.73
CA SER A 383 -10.18 5.22 -19.76
C SER A 383 -9.08 4.33 -20.33
N ASP A 384 -7.94 4.28 -19.64
CA ASP A 384 -6.90 3.27 -19.87
C ASP A 384 -7.29 1.92 -19.23
N HIS A 385 -8.33 1.94 -18.40
CA HIS A 385 -8.92 0.75 -17.78
C HIS A 385 -9.88 0.13 -18.81
N GLY A 386 -9.54 -1.03 -19.37
CA GLY A 386 -10.23 -1.65 -20.53
C GLY A 386 -11.78 -1.71 -20.46
N SER A 387 -12.45 -2.04 -21.56
CA SER A 387 -13.93 -1.99 -21.66
C SER A 387 -14.65 -2.72 -20.51
N LEU A 388 -15.81 -2.20 -20.10
CA LEU A 388 -16.69 -2.85 -19.12
C LEU A 388 -17.21 -4.22 -19.60
#